data_AF-A0A2N7WTK3-F1
#
_entry.id   AF-A0A2N7WTK3-F1
#
_cell.length_a   1.000
_cell.length_b   1.000
_cell.length_c   1.000
_cell.angle_alpha   90.00
_cell.angle_beta   90.00
_cell.angle_gamma   90.00
#
_symmetry.space_group_name_H-M   'P 1'
#
loop_
_entity.id
_entity.type
_entity.pdbx_description
1 polymer ?
#
loop_
_entity_poly.entity_id
_entity_poly.type
_entity_poly.pdbx_seq_one_letter_code
_entity_poly.pdbx_strand_id
1 'polypeptide(L)'
;MLRFLFDRVNELDASELEFLSQSNELAGHMAMNLASVVSGIGSLVAWDDQAGNFRDDGDSVSDLLFTIANQIEVIGELSNIGFEASTLLRMKGGADVTECDTPVGGCHNG
;
A
#
# COMPACT_ATOMS: atom_id res chain seq x y z
N MET A 1 7.74 -8.01 4.49
CA MET A 1 8.32 -7.52 5.78
C MET A 1 7.32 -6.70 6.60
N LEU A 2 6.20 -6.27 6.03
CA LEU A 2 5.15 -5.47 6.69
C LEU A 2 3.97 -6.31 7.18
N ARG A 3 4.06 -7.64 7.08
CA ARG A 3 3.02 -8.58 7.51
C ARG A 3 2.48 -8.32 8.92
N PHE A 4 3.34 -7.94 9.86
CA PHE A 4 2.93 -7.64 11.24
C PHE A 4 1.98 -6.43 11.36
N LEU A 5 2.11 -5.42 10.47
CA LEU A 5 1.19 -4.28 10.43
C LEU A 5 -0.15 -4.71 9.86
N PHE A 6 -0.12 -5.55 8.83
CA PHE A 6 -1.33 -6.12 8.24
C PHE A 6 -2.11 -6.95 9.27
N ASP A 7 -1.43 -7.80 10.04
CA ASP A 7 -2.05 -8.66 11.05
C ASP A 7 -2.75 -7.85 12.16
N ARG A 8 -2.27 -6.62 12.43
CA ARG A 8 -2.80 -5.75 13.49
C ARG A 8 -3.78 -4.68 12.99
N VAL A 9 -4.02 -4.58 11.69
CA VAL A 9 -4.80 -3.46 11.12
C VAL A 9 -6.25 -3.42 11.65
N ASN A 10 -6.81 -4.57 12.02
CA ASN A 10 -8.15 -4.68 12.60
C ASN A 10 -8.25 -4.14 14.04
N GLU A 11 -7.12 -4.02 14.74
CA GLU A 11 -7.04 -3.56 16.14
C GLU A 11 -6.89 -2.04 16.25
N LEU A 12 -6.64 -1.35 15.13
CA LEU A 12 -6.30 0.06 15.09
C LEU A 12 -7.53 0.97 15.27
N ASP A 13 -7.31 2.13 15.86
CA ASP A 13 -8.34 3.16 16.01
C ASP A 13 -8.60 3.93 14.69
N ALA A 14 -9.60 4.81 14.69
CA ALA A 14 -10.00 5.54 13.49
C ALA A 14 -8.89 6.47 12.96
N SER A 15 -8.10 7.08 13.84
CA SER A 15 -7.02 7.98 13.44
C SER A 15 -5.83 7.22 12.85
N GLU A 16 -5.50 6.07 13.42
CA GLU A 16 -4.47 5.16 12.93
C GLU A 16 -4.85 4.57 11.57
N LEU A 17 -6.13 4.17 11.41
CA LEU A 17 -6.64 3.69 10.13
C LEU A 17 -6.64 4.81 9.07
N GLU A 18 -7.00 6.05 9.44
CA GLU A 18 -6.96 7.21 8.53
C GLU A 18 -5.54 7.45 8.04
N PHE A 19 -4.56 7.42 8.94
CA PHE A 19 -3.16 7.50 8.58
C PHE A 19 -2.74 6.37 7.62
N LEU A 20 -3.07 5.12 7.93
CA LEU A 20 -2.69 3.98 7.09
C LEU A 20 -3.41 3.95 5.75
N SER A 21 -4.62 4.50 5.64
CA SER A 21 -5.36 4.58 4.37
C SER A 21 -4.59 5.32 3.27
N GLN A 22 -3.71 6.26 3.66
CA GLN A 22 -2.84 7.02 2.77
C GLN A 22 -1.69 6.18 2.19
N SER A 23 -1.45 4.97 2.70
CA SER A 23 -0.36 4.10 2.25
C SER A 23 -0.48 3.71 0.77
N ASN A 24 -1.69 3.78 0.18
CA ASN A 24 -1.89 3.53 -1.25
C ASN A 24 -1.21 4.58 -2.13
N GLU A 25 -1.23 5.84 -1.73
CA GLU A 25 -0.55 6.92 -2.46
C GLU A 25 0.97 6.74 -2.39
N LEU A 26 1.48 6.46 -1.19
CA LEU A 26 2.89 6.15 -0.98
C LEU A 26 3.34 4.93 -1.81
N ALA A 27 2.55 3.85 -1.81
CA ALA A 27 2.81 2.66 -2.61
C ALA A 27 2.84 2.99 -4.11
N GLY A 28 1.92 3.84 -4.59
CA GLY A 28 1.91 4.32 -5.97
C GLY A 28 3.18 5.08 -6.34
N HIS A 29 3.63 6.01 -5.50
CA HIS A 29 4.89 6.74 -5.70
C HIS A 29 6.10 5.81 -5.70
N MET A 30 6.14 4.85 -4.78
CA MET A 30 7.22 3.85 -4.72
C MET A 30 7.26 2.99 -5.99
N ALA A 31 6.11 2.57 -6.50
CA ALA A 31 6.02 1.81 -7.75
C ALA A 31 6.53 2.59 -8.96
N MET A 32 6.17 3.88 -9.07
CA MET A 32 6.67 4.75 -10.15
C MET A 32 8.19 4.93 -10.08
N ASN A 33 8.73 5.16 -8.89
CA ASN A 33 10.17 5.30 -8.69
C ASN A 33 10.90 4.00 -9.03
N LEU A 34 10.39 2.86 -8.57
CA LEU A 34 10.95 1.55 -8.89
C LEU A 34 10.97 1.29 -10.39
N ALA A 35 9.86 1.56 -11.09
CA ALA A 35 9.77 1.39 -12.54
C ALA A 35 10.82 2.25 -13.28
N SER A 36 11.01 3.51 -12.86
CA SER A 36 12.01 4.40 -13.43
C SER A 36 13.44 3.87 -13.23
N VAL A 37 13.78 3.44 -12.02
CA VAL A 37 15.10 2.89 -11.69
C VAL A 37 15.38 1.61 -12.47
N VAL A 38 14.44 0.66 -12.48
CA VAL A 38 14.58 -0.62 -13.20
C VAL A 38 14.69 -0.38 -14.70
N SER A 39 13.93 0.55 -15.27
CA SER A 39 14.06 0.92 -16.68
C SER A 39 15.42 1.52 -17.01
N GLY A 40 15.97 2.36 -16.12
CA GLY A 40 17.31 2.93 -16.27
C GLY A 40 18.39 1.85 -16.26
N ILE A 41 18.33 0.92 -15.30
CA ILE A 41 19.26 -0.21 -15.24
C ILE A 41 19.12 -1.11 -16.47
N GLY A 42 17.89 -1.44 -16.86
CA GLY A 42 17.63 -2.23 -18.06
C GLY A 42 18.18 -1.58 -19.34
N SER A 43 18.13 -0.24 -19.43
CA SER A 43 18.75 0.50 -20.54
C SER A 43 20.26 0.39 -20.54
N LEU A 44 20.90 0.47 -19.36
CA LEU A 44 22.35 0.30 -19.22
C LEU A 44 22.78 -1.13 -19.59
N VAL A 45 22.04 -2.14 -19.15
CA VAL A 45 22.28 -3.55 -19.51
C VAL A 45 22.10 -3.76 -21.01
N ALA A 46 21.02 -3.24 -21.59
CA ALA A 46 20.75 -3.36 -23.04
C ALA A 46 21.79 -2.63 -23.91
N TRP A 47 22.50 -1.64 -23.37
CA TRP A 47 23.58 -0.93 -24.05
C TRP A 47 24.97 -1.53 -23.78
N ASP A 48 25.09 -2.56 -22.92
CA ASP A 48 26.36 -3.22 -22.58
C ASP A 48 26.81 -4.27 -23.61
N ASP A 49 26.50 -4.07 -24.90
CA ASP A 49 26.94 -4.98 -25.97
C ASP A 49 28.46 -4.94 -26.19
N GLN A 50 29.20 -3.96 -25.65
CA GLN A 50 30.65 -3.81 -25.88
C GLN A 50 31.51 -3.33 -24.69
N ALA A 51 30.94 -2.88 -23.57
CA ALA A 51 31.75 -2.35 -22.47
C ALA A 51 32.17 -3.43 -21.46
N GLY A 52 31.40 -4.53 -21.33
CA GLY A 52 31.72 -5.64 -20.45
C GLY A 52 31.71 -5.25 -18.97
N ASN A 53 30.97 -4.19 -18.63
CA ASN A 53 30.86 -3.70 -17.25
C ASN A 53 29.98 -4.63 -16.40
N PHE A 54 29.09 -5.41 -17.03
CA PHE A 54 28.34 -6.48 -16.39
C PHE A 54 28.98 -7.87 -16.61
N ARG A 55 30.30 -7.96 -16.80
CA ARG A 55 31.02 -9.26 -16.89
C ARG A 55 30.97 -10.00 -15.56
N ASP A 56 29.88 -10.76 -15.47
CA ASP A 56 29.51 -11.89 -14.64
C ASP A 56 30.61 -12.50 -13.77
N ASP A 57 30.57 -12.17 -12.48
CA ASP A 57 30.92 -13.03 -11.37
C ASP A 57 29.70 -13.84 -10.84
N GLY A 58 28.59 -13.90 -11.60
CA GLY A 58 27.43 -14.78 -11.35
C GLY A 58 26.32 -14.15 -10.52
N ASP A 59 26.70 -13.27 -9.59
CA ASP A 59 25.81 -12.87 -8.49
C ASP A 59 25.14 -11.48 -8.69
N SER A 60 25.68 -10.61 -9.56
CA SER A 60 25.23 -9.20 -9.60
C SER A 60 23.83 -8.97 -10.19
N VAL A 61 23.43 -9.76 -11.19
CA VAL A 61 22.11 -9.62 -11.85
C VAL A 61 21.02 -10.33 -11.05
N SER A 62 21.32 -11.50 -10.50
CA SER A 62 20.40 -12.25 -9.64
C SER A 62 20.10 -11.46 -8.35
N ASP A 63 21.10 -10.87 -7.70
CA ASP A 63 20.93 -10.02 -6.52
C ASP A 63 20.09 -8.77 -6.81
N LEU A 64 20.29 -8.17 -7.98
CA LEU A 64 19.46 -7.05 -8.45
C LEU A 64 18.01 -7.49 -8.62
N LEU A 65 17.76 -8.64 -9.26
CA LEU A 65 16.41 -9.18 -9.44
C LEU A 65 15.74 -9.50 -8.10
N PHE A 66 16.47 -10.08 -7.14
CA PHE A 66 15.96 -10.30 -5.78
C PHE A 66 15.64 -8.98 -5.07
N THR A 67 16.49 -7.96 -5.22
CA THR A 67 16.25 -6.63 -4.66
C THR A 67 14.97 -6.01 -5.25
N ILE A 68 14.79 -6.09 -6.57
CA ILE A 68 13.58 -5.61 -7.25
C ILE A 68 12.35 -6.38 -6.76
N ALA A 69 12.42 -7.71 -6.66
CA ALA A 69 11.33 -8.54 -6.17
C ALA A 69 10.91 -8.17 -4.73
N ASN A 70 11.88 -7.96 -3.84
CA ASN A 70 11.63 -7.51 -2.47
C ASN A 70 10.98 -6.12 -2.43
N GLN A 71 11.39 -5.19 -3.31
CA GLN A 71 10.75 -3.87 -3.40
C GLN A 71 9.31 -3.96 -3.92
N ILE A 72 9.03 -4.83 -4.89
CA ILE A 72 7.66 -5.12 -5.36
C ILE A 72 6.82 -5.69 -4.22
N GLU A 73 7.36 -6.62 -3.43
CA GLU A 73 6.66 -7.20 -2.27
C GLU A 73 6.27 -6.12 -1.25
N VAL A 74 7.20 -5.24 -0.88
CA VAL A 74 6.93 -4.13 0.06
C VAL A 74 5.86 -3.18 -0.48
N ILE A 75 5.91 -2.83 -1.77
CA ILE A 75 4.88 -1.99 -2.42
C ILE A 75 3.51 -2.68 -2.33
N GLY A 76 3.43 -3.97 -2.65
CA GLY A 76 2.20 -4.75 -2.57
C GLY A 76 1.65 -4.84 -1.15
N GLU A 77 2.50 -5.06 -0.15
CA GLU A 77 2.11 -5.04 1.25
C GLU A 77 1.55 -3.67 1.68
N LEU A 78 2.17 -2.56 1.26
CA LEU A 78 1.68 -1.20 1.56
C LEU A 78 0.32 -0.92 0.91
N SER A 79 0.13 -1.32 -0.35
CA SER A 79 -1.17 -1.19 -1.02
C SER A 79 -2.27 -2.01 -0.34
N ASN A 80 -1.96 -3.23 0.11
CA ASN A 80 -2.94 -4.04 0.84
C ASN A 80 -3.30 -3.41 2.19
N ILE A 81 -2.33 -2.89 2.93
CA ILE A 81 -2.57 -2.18 4.20
C ILE A 81 -3.45 -0.94 3.97
N GLY A 82 -3.15 -0.12 2.96
CA GLY A 82 -3.94 1.08 2.67
C GLY A 82 -5.37 0.75 2.22
N PHE A 83 -5.55 -0.29 1.42
CA PHE A 83 -6.88 -0.77 1.02
C PHE A 83 -7.70 -1.28 2.21
N GLU A 84 -7.11 -2.12 3.07
CA GLU A 84 -7.80 -2.68 4.23
C GLU A 84 -8.15 -1.57 5.24
N ALA A 85 -7.22 -0.66 5.52
CA ALA A 85 -7.47 0.48 6.39
C ALA A 85 -8.60 1.37 5.88
N SER A 86 -8.62 1.66 4.57
CA SER A 86 -9.71 2.40 3.93
C SER A 86 -11.06 1.69 4.06
N THR A 87 -11.07 0.37 3.92
CA THR A 87 -12.28 -0.45 4.03
C THR A 87 -12.83 -0.43 5.46
N LEU A 88 -11.97 -0.62 6.46
CA LEU A 88 -12.32 -0.60 7.87
C LEU A 88 -12.82 0.79 8.33
N LEU A 89 -12.21 1.88 7.85
CA LEU A 89 -12.72 3.24 8.11
C LEU A 89 -14.14 3.42 7.61
N ARG A 90 -14.45 2.94 6.40
CA ARG A 90 -15.80 3.05 5.81
C ARG A 90 -16.81 2.20 6.58
N MET A 91 -16.39 1.04 7.10
CA MET A 91 -17.25 0.21 7.95
C MET A 91 -17.50 0.87 9.31
N LYS A 92 -16.48 1.45 9.95
CA LYS A 92 -16.62 2.15 11.23
C LYS A 92 -17.43 3.45 11.10
N GLY A 93 -17.18 4.24 10.05
CA GLY A 93 -17.94 5.47 9.76
C GLY A 93 -19.35 5.22 9.22
N GLY A 94 -19.60 4.06 8.59
CA GLY A 94 -20.94 3.64 8.15
C GLY A 94 -21.83 3.15 9.30
N ALA A 95 -21.25 2.74 10.44
CA ALA A 95 -22.00 2.35 11.64
C ALA A 95 -22.57 3.55 12.43
N ASP A 96 -22.07 4.76 12.17
CA ASP A 96 -22.51 6.01 12.82
C ASP A 96 -23.76 6.63 12.14
N VAL A 97 -24.23 6.06 11.02
CA VAL A 97 -25.39 6.59 10.26
C VAL A 97 -26.71 5.86 10.60
N THR A 98 -26.79 5.19 11.75
CA THR A 98 -28.01 4.51 12.23
C THR A 98 -28.54 5.04 13.57
N GLU A 99 -28.30 6.31 13.89
CA GLU A 99 -29.02 6.98 14.99
C GLU A 99 -29.35 8.43 14.60
N CYS A 100 -30.56 8.89 14.97
CA CYS A 100 -31.32 10.10 14.56
C CYS A 100 -32.26 9.87 13.35
N ASP A 101 -33.59 9.96 13.42
CA ASP A 101 -34.50 10.57 14.38
C ASP A 101 -35.93 10.02 14.20
N THR A 102 -36.53 9.46 15.26
CA THR A 102 -38.00 9.56 15.43
C THR A 102 -38.30 10.10 16.82
N PRO A 103 -38.72 11.37 16.92
CA PRO A 103 -39.42 11.82 18.11
C PRO A 103 -40.61 12.72 17.74
N VAL A 104 -41.84 12.19 17.79
CA VAL A 104 -43.05 12.94 18.24
C VAL A 104 -44.02 11.87 18.80
N GLY A 105 -44.10 11.62 20.10
CA GLY A 105 -44.82 12.46 21.07
C GLY A 105 -46.33 12.40 20.78
N GLY A 106 -47.13 11.54 21.42
CA GLY A 106 -47.70 11.85 22.73
C GLY A 106 -49.03 12.60 22.60
N CYS A 107 -50.12 11.90 22.94
CA CYS A 107 -51.52 12.31 23.00
C CYS A 107 -51.80 13.78 23.38
N HIS A 108 -52.76 14.44 22.71
CA HIS A 108 -53.65 15.44 23.32
C HIS A 108 -55.02 15.46 22.61
N ASN A 109 -56.07 15.30 23.41
CA ASN A 109 -57.49 15.42 23.04
C ASN A 109 -57.85 16.87 22.70
N GLY A 110 -58.73 17.04 21.72
CA GLY A 110 -59.50 18.25 21.42
C GLY A 110 -60.72 17.88 20.60
#